data_AF-A0A6A5QJ70-F1
#
_entry.id   AF-A0A6A5QJ70-F1
#
_cell.length_a   1.000
_cell.length_b   1.000
_cell.length_c   1.000
_cell.angle_alpha   90.00
_cell.angle_beta   90.00
_cell.angle_gamma   90.00
#
_symmetry.space_group_name_H-M   'P 1'
#
loop_
_entity.id
_entity.type
_entity.pdbx_description
1 polymer ?
#
loop_
_entity_poly.entity_id
_entity_poly.type
_entity_poly.pdbx_seq_one_letter_code
_entity_poly.pdbx_strand_id
1 'polypeptide(L)'
;MGMGKSLSVLALILHTLEAAHQWSSKPEVGLTDNWRSKPRCSATLIVASSDLMINEWVQELKKCVFGRFDFVTLSALKTIKYHGQNRERNAAVLGGADIVITTSHTFAAEASNTHLINEIEWYRLVLKKL
;
A
#
# COMPACT_ATOMS: atom_id res chain seq x y z
N MET A 1 -21.91 0.40 1.41
CA MET A 1 -22.77 -0.60 2.10
C MET A 1 -22.01 -1.28 3.23
N GLY A 2 -22.46 -1.07 4.47
CA GLY A 2 -21.71 -1.23 5.72
C GLY A 2 -21.60 -2.66 6.27
N MET A 3 -20.85 -3.51 5.56
CA MET A 3 -20.58 -4.90 5.97
C MET A 3 -19.19 -5.10 6.59
N GLY A 4 -18.50 -4.01 6.97
CA GLY A 4 -17.17 -4.09 7.58
C GLY A 4 -16.04 -4.61 6.67
N LYS A 5 -16.27 -4.73 5.36
CA LYS A 5 -15.27 -5.26 4.41
C LYS A 5 -13.93 -4.51 4.47
N SER A 6 -13.98 -3.19 4.55
CA SER A 6 -12.77 -2.37 4.69
C SER A 6 -12.06 -2.63 6.02
N LEU A 7 -12.79 -2.77 7.13
CA LEU A 7 -12.24 -3.19 8.42
C LEU A 7 -11.60 -4.58 8.36
N SER A 8 -12.21 -5.56 7.68
CA SER A 8 -11.63 -6.90 7.52
C SER A 8 -10.32 -6.86 6.74
N VAL A 9 -10.24 -6.05 5.68
CA VAL A 9 -9.00 -5.85 4.94
C VAL A 9 -7.94 -5.16 5.79
N LEU A 10 -8.31 -4.16 6.59
CA LEU A 10 -7.38 -3.51 7.53
C LEU A 10 -6.86 -4.48 8.58
N ALA A 11 -7.74 -5.26 9.20
CA ALA A 11 -7.34 -6.29 10.15
C ALA A 11 -6.40 -7.32 9.51
N LEU A 12 -6.67 -7.70 8.26
CA LEU A 12 -5.81 -8.60 7.51
C LEU A 12 -4.45 -7.97 7.21
N ILE A 13 -4.40 -6.70 6.79
CA ILE A 13 -3.14 -5.98 6.54
C ILE A 13 -2.31 -5.95 7.82
N LEU A 14 -2.91 -5.53 8.93
CA LEU A 14 -2.27 -5.48 10.25
C LEU A 14 -1.72 -6.84 10.68
N HIS A 15 -2.52 -7.89 10.55
CA HIS A 15 -2.11 -9.25 10.91
C HIS A 15 -0.97 -9.78 10.00
N THR A 16 -0.87 -9.29 8.77
CA THR A 16 0.17 -9.73 7.81
C THR A 16 1.35 -8.77 7.67
N LEU A 17 1.43 -7.70 8.48
CA LEU A 17 2.53 -6.72 8.43
C LEU A 17 3.89 -7.39 8.61
N GLU A 18 4.05 -8.17 9.66
CA GLU A 18 5.31 -8.85 9.96
C GLU A 18 5.70 -9.83 8.83
N ALA A 19 4.73 -10.57 8.31
CA ALA A 19 4.95 -11.47 7.18
C ALA A 19 5.35 -10.72 5.90
N ALA A 20 4.82 -9.51 5.69
CA ALA A 20 5.17 -8.65 4.57
C ALA A 20 6.59 -8.10 4.71
N HIS A 21 6.99 -7.64 5.91
CA HIS A 21 8.36 -7.19 6.19
C HIS A 21 9.38 -8.32 6.01
N GLN A 22 9.05 -9.53 6.49
CA GLN A 22 9.90 -10.71 6.27
C GLN A 22 9.99 -11.10 4.79
N TRP A 23 8.94 -10.84 4.00
CA TRP A 23 8.95 -11.09 2.56
C TRP A 23 9.84 -10.10 1.81
N SER A 24 9.80 -8.81 2.16
CA SER A 24 10.68 -7.80 1.56
C SER A 24 12.14 -7.95 1.99
N SER A 25 12.40 -8.47 3.20
CA SER A 25 13.76 -8.67 3.71
C SER A 25 14.42 -9.96 3.22
N LYS A 26 13.66 -10.90 2.64
CA LYS A 26 14.22 -12.16 2.11
C LYS A 26 15.01 -11.85 0.83
N PRO A 27 16.33 -12.09 0.81
CA PRO A 27 17.11 -11.97 -0.41
C PRO A 27 16.56 -12.97 -1.45
N GLU A 28 16.57 -12.59 -2.73
CA GLU A 28 16.20 -13.49 -3.82
C GLU A 28 17.17 -14.67 -3.87
N VAL A 29 16.81 -15.76 -3.19
CA VAL A 29 17.57 -17.01 -3.27
C VAL A 29 17.18 -17.70 -4.58
N GLY A 30 17.97 -17.41 -5.62
CA GLY A 30 18.06 -18.19 -6.84
C GLY A 30 17.18 -17.68 -7.99
N LEU A 31 17.80 -17.07 -9.00
CA LEU A 31 18.36 -17.76 -10.18
C LEU A 31 18.71 -16.67 -11.21
N THR A 32 19.93 -16.78 -11.72
CA THR A 32 20.38 -16.30 -13.04
C THR A 32 19.28 -15.77 -13.97
N ASP A 33 19.13 -14.46 -14.10
CA ASP A 33 19.30 -13.76 -15.38
C ASP A 33 18.98 -12.27 -15.28
N ASN A 34 19.59 -11.53 -16.19
CA ASN A 34 19.73 -10.09 -16.30
C ASN A 34 18.42 -9.28 -16.53
N TRP A 35 17.32 -9.56 -15.84
CA TRP A 35 16.03 -8.88 -16.02
C TRP A 35 15.60 -8.15 -14.74
N ARG A 36 16.11 -6.91 -14.57
CA ARG A 36 15.64 -5.86 -13.64
C ARG A 36 14.92 -6.41 -12.38
N SER A 37 15.67 -6.88 -11.39
CA SER A 37 15.13 -7.20 -10.06
C SER A 37 14.39 -5.98 -9.52
N LYS A 38 13.06 -6.01 -9.59
CA LYS A 38 12.20 -4.93 -9.12
C LYS A 38 12.30 -4.85 -7.60
N PRO A 39 12.43 -3.66 -6.99
CA PRO A 39 12.44 -3.54 -5.54
C PRO A 39 11.15 -4.14 -4.95
N ARG A 40 11.33 -5.13 -4.07
CA ARG A 40 10.23 -5.72 -3.29
C ARG A 40 9.79 -4.77 -2.21
N CYS A 41 8.50 -4.48 -2.20
CA CYS A 41 7.87 -3.61 -1.23
C CYS A 41 6.90 -4.42 -0.37
N SER A 42 7.08 -4.34 0.95
CA SER A 42 6.15 -4.92 1.94
C SER A 42 4.80 -4.21 1.96
N ALA A 43 4.67 -3.05 1.31
CA ALA A 43 3.45 -2.28 1.33
C ALA A 43 2.28 -3.00 0.65
N THR A 44 1.09 -2.76 1.18
CA THR A 44 -0.16 -3.07 0.50
C THR A 44 -0.57 -1.89 -0.37
N LEU A 45 -0.73 -2.12 -1.68
CA LEU A 45 -1.25 -1.13 -2.63
C LEU A 45 -2.79 -1.21 -2.68
N ILE A 46 -3.45 -0.14 -2.24
CA ILE A 46 -4.91 0.02 -2.31
C ILE A 46 -5.24 0.93 -3.48
N VAL A 47 -5.98 0.42 -4.46
CA VAL A 47 -6.49 1.19 -5.59
C VAL A 47 -7.95 1.51 -5.35
N ALA A 48 -8.24 2.78 -5.05
CA ALA A 48 -9.58 3.30 -4.85
C ALA A 48 -10.14 3.90 -6.16
N SER A 49 -11.45 3.84 -6.36
CA SER A 49 -12.07 4.45 -7.55
C SER A 49 -12.15 5.99 -7.48
N SER A 50 -12.07 6.62 -6.29
CA SER A 50 -12.15 8.08 -6.11
C SER A 50 -11.33 8.57 -4.91
N ASP A 51 -10.98 9.87 -4.90
CA ASP A 51 -10.27 10.50 -3.77
C ASP A 51 -11.11 10.53 -2.49
N LEU A 52 -12.44 10.63 -2.64
CA LEU A 52 -13.37 10.53 -1.50
C LEU A 52 -13.16 9.21 -0.74
N MET A 53 -13.04 8.09 -1.47
CA MET A 53 -12.78 6.79 -0.84
C MET A 53 -11.40 6.72 -0.19
N ILE A 54 -10.38 7.41 -0.72
CA ILE A 54 -9.08 7.50 -0.03
C ILE A 54 -9.25 8.14 1.33
N ASN A 55 -9.98 9.25 1.41
CA ASN A 55 -10.21 9.95 2.65
C ASN A 55 -11.03 9.11 3.63
N GLU A 56 -12.04 8.37 3.15
CA GLU A 56 -12.78 7.38 3.96
C GLU A 56 -11.86 6.29 4.53
N TRP A 57 -10.96 5.72 3.72
CA TRP A 57 -10.00 4.72 4.19
C TRP A 57 -9.04 5.27 5.23
N VAL A 58 -8.55 6.50 5.06
CA VAL A 58 -7.70 7.16 6.05
C VAL A 58 -8.46 7.39 7.35
N GLN A 59 -9.75 7.76 7.27
CA GLN A 59 -10.60 7.91 8.44
C GLN A 59 -10.91 6.57 9.12
N GLU A 60 -11.17 5.51 8.36
CA GLU A 60 -11.38 4.16 8.89
C GLU A 60 -10.11 3.61 9.54
N LEU A 61 -8.95 3.78 8.91
CA LEU A 61 -7.64 3.48 9.50
C LEU A 61 -7.49 4.17 10.85
N LYS A 62 -7.76 5.48 10.91
CA LYS A 62 -7.73 6.22 12.17
C LYS A 62 -8.73 5.64 13.17
N LYS A 63 -9.99 5.46 12.81
CA LYS A 63 -11.03 4.95 13.73
C LYS A 63 -10.73 3.54 14.27
N CYS A 64 -10.32 2.62 13.39
CA CYS A 64 -9.99 1.25 13.76
C CYS A 64 -8.79 1.21 14.68
N VAL A 65 -7.78 2.03 14.41
CA VAL A 65 -6.54 2.01 15.20
C VAL A 65 -6.71 2.79 16.51
N PHE A 66 -7.29 3.99 16.53
CA PHE A 66 -7.56 4.75 17.77
C PHE A 66 -8.56 4.06 18.71
N GLY A 67 -9.48 3.22 18.19
CA GLY A 67 -10.50 2.56 18.99
C GLY A 67 -10.14 1.16 19.51
N ARG A 68 -9.08 0.51 18.98
CA ARG A 68 -8.74 -0.88 19.30
C ARG A 68 -7.25 -1.19 19.45
N PHE A 69 -6.36 -0.33 18.95
CA PHE A 69 -4.92 -0.59 18.90
C PHE A 69 -4.13 0.53 19.57
N ASP A 70 -2.96 0.18 20.10
CA ASP A 70 -2.13 1.07 20.89
C ASP A 70 -1.55 2.22 20.04
N PHE A 71 -1.30 3.39 20.65
CA PHE A 71 -0.70 4.56 20.00
C PHE A 71 0.68 4.25 19.40
N VAL A 72 1.37 3.25 19.94
CA VAL A 72 2.64 2.73 19.40
C VAL A 72 2.45 2.13 18.00
N THR A 73 1.35 1.40 17.76
CA THR A 73 1.05 0.81 16.45
C THR A 73 0.72 1.88 15.40
N LEU A 74 0.16 3.02 15.80
CA LEU A 74 -0.06 4.18 14.91
C LEU A 74 1.25 4.77 14.40
N SER A 75 2.26 4.86 15.26
CA SER A 75 3.57 5.42 14.90
C SER A 75 4.38 4.47 14.02
N ALA A 76 4.09 3.17 14.10
CA ALA A 76 4.76 2.15 13.32
C ALA A 76 4.22 2.04 11.88
N LEU A 77 2.95 2.37 11.65
CA LEU A 77 2.27 2.10 10.38
C LEU A 77 2.40 3.25 9.39
N LYS A 78 3.33 3.13 8.43
CA LYS A 78 3.62 4.15 7.43
C LYS A 78 2.62 4.09 6.27
N THR A 79 1.67 5.01 6.27
CA THR A 79 0.67 5.15 5.20
C THR A 79 1.03 6.31 4.27
N ILE A 80 1.12 6.06 2.96
CA ILE A 80 1.38 7.06 1.93
C ILE A 80 0.13 7.25 1.05
N LYS A 81 -0.32 8.50 0.92
CA LYS A 81 -1.34 8.90 -0.05
C LYS A 81 -0.67 9.20 -1.39
N TYR A 82 -0.76 8.28 -2.33
CA TYR A 82 -0.25 8.44 -3.69
C TYR A 82 -1.35 9.02 -4.60
N HIS A 83 -1.64 10.31 -4.44
CA HIS A 83 -2.65 11.01 -5.24
C HIS A 83 -2.33 12.51 -5.40
N GLY A 84 -2.80 13.14 -6.47
CA GLY A 84 -2.69 14.60 -6.67
C GLY A 84 -1.39 15.06 -7.34
N GLN A 85 -0.98 16.33 -7.16
CA GLN A 85 0.27 16.85 -7.71
C GLN A 85 1.48 16.62 -6.79
N ASN A 86 1.26 16.51 -5.47
CA ASN A 86 2.28 16.23 -4.45
C ASN A 86 2.51 14.73 -4.23
N ARG A 87 2.55 13.93 -5.30
CA ARG A 87 2.84 12.49 -5.19
C ARG A 87 4.30 12.26 -4.83
N GLU A 88 4.54 11.34 -3.91
CA GLU A 88 5.88 10.89 -3.55
C GLU A 88 6.48 10.08 -4.71
N ARG A 89 7.45 10.63 -5.44
CA ARG A 89 8.04 9.96 -6.62
C ARG A 89 9.24 9.08 -6.27
N ASN A 90 9.61 9.01 -4.99
CA ASN A 90 10.75 8.24 -4.56
C ASN A 90 10.34 6.78 -4.27
N ALA A 91 10.82 5.86 -5.11
CA ALA A 91 10.60 4.42 -4.95
C ALA A 91 11.13 3.87 -3.61
N ALA A 92 12.20 4.45 -3.06
CA ALA A 92 12.73 4.04 -1.76
C ALA A 92 11.79 4.41 -0.60
N VAL A 93 11.10 5.56 -0.71
CA VAL A 93 10.12 6.01 0.28
C VAL A 93 8.85 5.15 0.20
N LEU A 94 8.41 4.82 -1.02
CA LEU A 94 7.30 3.87 -1.24
C LEU A 94 7.65 2.46 -0.74
N GLY A 95 8.90 2.02 -0.92
CA GLY A 95 9.42 0.73 -0.45
C GLY A 95 9.40 0.58 1.07
N GLY A 96 9.57 1.69 1.80
CA GLY A 96 9.51 1.72 3.27
C GLY A 96 8.12 1.95 3.86
N ALA A 97 7.07 1.95 3.04
CA ALA A 97 5.70 2.11 3.49
C ALA A 97 5.03 0.76 3.80
N ASP A 98 3.96 0.81 4.59
CA ASP A 98 3.12 -0.35 4.90
C ASP A 98 1.82 -0.34 4.07
N ILE A 99 1.30 0.86 3.80
CA ILE A 99 0.09 1.05 3.00
C ILE A 99 0.32 2.20 2.03
N VAL A 100 0.10 1.93 0.74
CA VAL A 100 0.06 2.96 -0.31
C VAL A 100 -1.33 3.01 -0.88
N ILE A 101 -1.98 4.18 -0.84
CA ILE A 101 -3.33 4.37 -1.37
C ILE A 101 -3.28 5.26 -2.59
N THR A 102 -3.78 4.76 -3.72
CA THR A 102 -3.85 5.47 -5.00
C THR A 102 -5.26 5.43 -5.58
N THR A 103 -5.53 6.26 -6.61
CA THR A 103 -6.78 6.16 -7.37
C THR A 103 -6.59 5.40 -8.67
N SER A 104 -7.63 4.74 -9.18
CA SER A 104 -7.60 4.07 -10.49
C SER A 104 -7.15 5.02 -11.62
N HIS A 105 -7.57 6.28 -11.57
CA HIS A 105 -7.13 7.30 -12.51
C HIS A 105 -5.63 7.60 -12.40
N THR A 106 -5.12 7.70 -11.17
CA THR A 106 -3.69 7.93 -10.91
C THR A 106 -2.84 6.74 -11.34
N PHE A 107 -3.32 5.53 -11.05
CA PHE A 107 -2.71 4.27 -11.45
C PHE A 107 -2.66 4.11 -12.97
N ALA A 108 -3.75 4.42 -13.68
CA ALA A 108 -3.80 4.35 -15.14
C ALA A 108 -2.86 5.38 -15.79
N ALA A 109 -2.78 6.60 -15.26
CA ALA A 109 -1.86 7.64 -15.74
C ALA A 109 -0.38 7.32 -15.48
N GLU A 110 -0.08 6.61 -14.40
CA GLU A 110 1.26 6.10 -14.06
C GLU A 110 1.69 4.95 -14.97
N ALA A 111 0.76 4.04 -15.26
CA ALA A 111 1.00 2.90 -16.14
C ALA A 111 1.42 3.34 -17.55
N SER A 112 0.99 4.53 -18.00
CA SER A 112 1.34 5.09 -19.31
C SER A 112 2.56 6.00 -19.35
N ASN A 113 3.00 6.61 -18.23
CA ASN A 113 4.03 7.67 -18.26
C ASN A 113 5.30 7.39 -17.44
N THR A 114 5.17 6.92 -16.20
CA THR A 114 6.27 6.99 -15.21
C THR A 114 6.65 5.63 -14.64
N HIS A 115 5.80 4.62 -14.78
CA HIS A 115 6.04 3.22 -14.40
C HIS A 115 6.50 2.95 -12.95
N LEU A 116 6.62 3.95 -12.07
CA LEU A 116 7.11 3.79 -10.69
C LEU A 116 6.30 2.74 -9.92
N ILE A 117 4.97 2.79 -10.01
CA ILE A 117 4.11 1.77 -9.37
C ILE A 117 4.28 0.38 -10.02
N ASN A 118 4.59 0.32 -11.31
CA ASN A 118 4.77 -0.94 -12.05
C ASN A 118 6.15 -1.56 -11.85
N GLU A 119 7.14 -0.76 -11.43
CA GLU A 119 8.50 -1.19 -11.14
C GLU A 119 8.66 -1.69 -9.71
N ILE A 120 7.64 -1.58 -8.87
CA ILE A 120 7.63 -2.11 -7.50
C ILE A 120 6.87 -3.43 -7.46
N GLU A 121 7.45 -4.44 -6.80
CA GLU A 121 6.72 -5.67 -6.47
C GLU A 121 5.98 -5.49 -5.14
N TRP A 122 4.67 -5.39 -5.21
CA TRP A 122 3.80 -5.19 -4.04
C TRP A 122 3.47 -6.52 -3.38
N TYR A 123 3.56 -6.58 -2.05
CA TYR A 123 3.14 -7.75 -1.28
C TYR A 123 1.66 -8.09 -1.49
N ARG A 124 0.81 -7.06 -1.61
CA ARG A 124 -0.64 -7.23 -1.83
C ARG A 124 -1.22 -6.07 -2.62
N LEU A 125 -2.12 -6.40 -3.55
CA LEU A 125 -2.97 -5.44 -4.24
C LEU A 125 -4.41 -5.58 -3.74
N VAL A 126 -5.04 -4.46 -3.36
CA VAL A 126 -6.46 -4.39 -2.98
C VAL A 126 -7.18 -3.46 -3.94
N LEU A 127 -8.09 -4.01 -4.73
CA LEU A 127 -8.94 -3.22 -5.63
C LEU A 127 -10.28 -2.93 -4.96
N LYS A 128 -10.59 -1.64 -4.75
CA LYS A 128 -11.92 -1.21 -4.28
C LYS A 128 -12.67 -0.56 -5.44
N LYS A 129 -13.55 -1.35 -6.06
CA LYS A 129 -14.60 -0.84 -6.95
C LYS A 129 -15.76 -0.32 -6.10
N LEU A 130 -16.29 0.84 -6.50
CA LEU A 130 -17.53 1.43 -5.97
C LEU A 130 -18.68 0.41 -5.99
#